data_AF-X6NJE0-F1
#
_entry.id   AF-X6NJE0-F1
#
_cell.length_a   1.000
_cell.length_b   1.000
_cell.length_c   1.000
_cell.angle_alpha   90.00
_cell.angle_beta   90.00
_cell.angle_gamma   90.00
#
_symmetry.space_group_name_H-M   'P 1'
#
loop_
_entity.id
_entity.type
_entity.pdbx_description
1 polymer ?
#
loop_
_entity_poly.entity_id
_entity_poly.type
_entity_poly.pdbx_seq_one_letter_code
_entity_poly.pdbx_strand_id
1 'polypeptide(L)'
;MQVYLVGELAMSLCGALLFVTKNDRVGIRLYGLLALYGIFLQIHYNNYWILIEKELRILKHEDKRGYVVGIFNLSLAYSAVLVSLCGGVVLNLLQGSFLNTIVVWSIGSCVGMLIAYVFLFIEVKKRKKIKEEKRKLKILIKKVRTFDGKSRTKTKK
;
A
#
# COMPACT_ATOMS: atom_id res chain seq x y z
N MET A 1 -3.99 -6.20 -5.04
CA MET A 1 -3.60 -5.67 -3.72
C MET A 1 -2.45 -6.48 -3.11
N GLN A 2 -2.58 -7.81 -2.96
CA GLN A 2 -1.48 -8.64 -2.45
C GLN A 2 -0.24 -8.63 -3.36
N VAL A 3 -0.41 -8.77 -4.67
CA VAL A 3 0.72 -8.78 -5.64
C VAL A 3 1.47 -7.44 -5.69
N TYR A 4 0.74 -6.32 -5.63
CA TYR A 4 1.32 -4.97 -5.53
C TYR A 4 2.19 -4.83 -4.27
N LEU A 5 1.67 -5.26 -3.11
CA LEU A 5 2.39 -5.18 -1.84
C LEU A 5 3.64 -6.07 -1.84
N VAL A 6 3.54 -7.28 -2.39
CA VAL A 6 4.67 -8.21 -2.51
C VAL A 6 5.74 -7.63 -3.44
N GLY A 7 5.37 -7.03 -4.56
CA GLY A 7 6.32 -6.36 -5.46
C GLY A 7 7.07 -5.22 -4.78
N GLU A 8 6.35 -4.35 -4.05
CA GLU A 8 6.94 -3.23 -3.32
C GLU A 8 7.88 -3.67 -2.20
N LEU A 9 7.48 -4.67 -1.40
CA LEU A 9 8.31 -5.24 -0.35
C LEU A 9 9.54 -5.93 -0.92
N ALA A 10 9.41 -6.69 -2.01
CA ALA A 10 10.52 -7.39 -2.65
C ALA A 10 11.54 -6.41 -3.26
N MET A 11 11.09 -5.32 -3.90
CA MET A 11 11.97 -4.24 -4.36
C MET A 11 12.72 -3.59 -3.20
N SER A 12 12.01 -3.21 -2.14
CA SER A 12 12.59 -2.53 -0.99
C SER A 12 13.59 -3.43 -0.25
N LEU A 13 13.32 -4.74 -0.20
CA LEU A 13 14.24 -5.74 0.32
C LEU A 13 15.50 -5.86 -0.55
N CYS A 14 15.37 -5.86 -1.88
CA CYS A 14 16.53 -5.86 -2.78
C CYS A 14 17.42 -4.64 -2.56
N GLY A 15 16.81 -3.46 -2.42
CA GLY A 15 17.53 -2.22 -2.11
C GLY A 15 18.24 -2.26 -0.76
N ALA A 16 17.61 -2.86 0.27
CA ALA A 16 18.26 -3.07 1.56
C ALA A 16 19.44 -4.04 1.44
N LEU A 17 19.27 -5.17 0.74
CA LEU A 17 20.30 -6.21 0.56
C LEU A 17 21.56 -5.74 -0.20
N LEU A 18 21.53 -4.56 -0.83
CA LEU A 18 22.72 -3.95 -1.44
C LEU A 18 23.85 -3.74 -0.43
N PHE A 19 23.59 -3.66 0.88
CA PHE A 19 24.68 -3.56 1.87
C PHE A 19 25.65 -4.77 1.81
N VAL A 20 25.15 -5.95 1.43
CA VAL A 20 25.94 -7.20 1.36
C VAL A 20 26.91 -7.17 0.18
N THR A 21 26.72 -6.27 -0.79
CA THR A 21 27.58 -6.16 -1.99
C THR A 21 28.76 -5.22 -1.78
N LYS A 22 28.94 -4.64 -0.58
CA LYS A 22 30.02 -3.69 -0.28
C LYS A 22 31.43 -4.24 -0.58
N ASN A 23 31.62 -5.55 -0.44
CA ASN A 23 32.90 -6.23 -0.67
C ASN A 23 32.95 -7.05 -1.97
N ASP A 24 32.00 -6.83 -2.89
CA ASP A 24 31.87 -7.64 -4.09
C ASP A 24 32.87 -7.21 -5.18
N ARG A 25 34.04 -7.86 -5.22
CA ARG A 25 35.13 -7.51 -6.16
C ARG A 25 34.76 -7.71 -7.63
N VAL A 26 33.88 -8.66 -7.93
CA VAL A 26 33.47 -9.00 -9.30
C VAL A 26 32.12 -8.36 -9.66
N GLY A 27 31.40 -7.84 -8.66
CA GLY A 27 30.10 -7.18 -8.85
C GLY A 27 28.94 -8.12 -9.17
N ILE A 28 29.13 -9.44 -9.13
CA ILE A 28 28.10 -10.44 -9.48
C ILE A 28 26.85 -10.28 -8.61
N ARG A 29 27.02 -10.06 -7.31
CA ARG A 29 25.90 -9.86 -6.37
C ARG A 29 25.23 -8.52 -6.59
N LEU A 30 26.01 -7.48 -6.91
CA LEU A 30 25.47 -6.16 -7.25
C LEU A 30 24.58 -6.23 -8.49
N TYR A 31 25.09 -6.76 -9.60
CA TYR A 31 24.33 -6.88 -10.84
C TYR A 31 23.14 -7.84 -10.71
N GLY A 32 23.30 -8.94 -9.98
CA GLY A 32 22.21 -9.86 -9.67
C GLY A 32 21.07 -9.19 -8.90
N LEU A 33 21.40 -8.39 -7.87
CA LEU A 33 20.39 -7.64 -7.10
C LEU A 33 19.72 -6.54 -7.93
N LEU A 34 20.46 -5.84 -8.80
CA LEU A 34 19.89 -4.83 -9.69
C LEU A 34 18.96 -5.45 -10.74
N ALA A 35 19.31 -6.60 -11.31
CA ALA A 35 18.45 -7.34 -12.22
C ALA A 35 17.15 -7.77 -11.52
N LEU A 36 17.27 -8.32 -10.30
CA LEU A 36 16.13 -8.72 -9.50
C LEU A 36 15.25 -7.53 -9.11
N TYR A 37 15.86 -6.39 -8.74
CA TYR A 37 15.16 -5.14 -8.50
C TYR A 37 14.35 -4.70 -9.72
N GLY A 38 14.94 -4.74 -10.92
CA GLY A 38 14.25 -4.42 -12.18
C GLY A 38 13.03 -5.31 -12.47
N ILE A 39 13.14 -6.62 -12.19
CA ILE A 39 12.01 -7.56 -12.32
C ILE A 39 10.87 -7.17 -11.36
N PHE A 40 11.19 -6.91 -10.10
CA PHE A 40 10.18 -6.51 -9.11
C PHE A 40 9.59 -5.12 -9.41
N LEU A 41 10.38 -4.21 -9.97
CA LEU A 41 9.92 -2.92 -10.47
C LEU A 41 8.87 -3.10 -11.55
N GLN A 42 9.12 -3.97 -12.52
CA GLN A 42 8.13 -4.24 -13.57
C GLN A 42 6.85 -4.87 -13.01
N ILE A 43 6.97 -5.81 -12.06
CA ILE A 43 5.82 -6.41 -11.38
C ILE A 43 5.03 -5.35 -10.62
N HIS A 44 5.70 -4.49 -9.84
CA HIS A 44 5.07 -3.40 -9.13
C HIS A 44 4.36 -2.47 -10.11
N TYR A 45 5.04 -2.02 -11.17
CA TYR A 45 4.49 -1.07 -12.12
C TYR A 45 3.25 -1.62 -12.86
N ASN A 46 3.30 -2.88 -13.29
CA ASN A 46 2.15 -3.49 -13.95
C ASN A 46 0.95 -3.64 -13.01
N ASN A 47 1.19 -3.88 -11.71
CA ASN A 47 0.12 -4.10 -10.74
C ASN A 47 -0.43 -2.80 -10.12
N TYR A 48 0.35 -1.71 -10.08
CA TYR A 48 -0.11 -0.43 -9.55
C TYR A 48 -1.28 0.11 -10.39
N TRP A 49 -1.14 0.09 -11.72
CA TRP A 49 -2.12 0.68 -12.62
C TRP A 49 -3.45 -0.08 -12.57
N ILE A 50 -3.38 -1.42 -12.52
CA ILE A 50 -4.55 -2.28 -12.34
C ILE A 50 -5.28 -1.95 -11.03
N LEU A 51 -4.54 -1.64 -9.96
CA LEU A 51 -5.15 -1.28 -8.67
C LEU A 51 -5.89 0.06 -8.75
N ILE A 52 -5.25 1.08 -9.34
CA ILE A 52 -5.85 2.40 -9.53
C ILE A 52 -7.08 2.29 -10.43
N GLU A 53 -6.97 1.57 -11.54
CA GLU A 53 -8.08 1.41 -12.47
C GLU A 53 -9.27 0.66 -11.83
N LYS A 54 -9.00 -0.35 -11.00
CA LYS A 54 -10.03 -1.06 -10.23
C LYS A 54 -10.79 -0.13 -9.29
N GLU A 55 -10.08 0.76 -8.60
CA GLU A 55 -10.68 1.72 -7.68
C GLU A 55 -11.41 2.84 -8.42
N LEU A 56 -10.88 3.26 -9.57
CA LEU A 56 -11.52 4.22 -10.47
C LEU A 56 -12.83 3.69 -11.07
N ARG A 57 -12.94 2.39 -11.40
CA ARG A 57 -14.22 1.80 -11.88
C ARG A 57 -15.35 1.90 -10.84
N ILE A 58 -15.03 1.99 -9.57
CA ILE A 58 -16.02 2.19 -8.49
C ILE A 58 -16.53 3.64 -8.51
N LEU A 59 -15.69 4.59 -8.89
CA LEU A 59 -16.02 6.00 -9.09
C LEU A 59 -16.60 6.20 -10.50
N LYS A 60 -17.91 5.96 -10.66
CA LYS A 60 -18.66 6.07 -11.93
C LYS A 60 -18.59 7.43 -12.68
N HIS A 61 -17.93 8.45 -12.15
CA HIS A 61 -17.87 9.80 -12.73
C HIS A 61 -16.49 10.06 -13.35
N GLU A 62 -16.45 10.35 -14.65
CA GLU A 62 -15.21 10.62 -15.39
C GLU A 62 -14.44 11.82 -14.84
N ASP A 63 -15.12 12.87 -14.38
CA ASP A 63 -14.48 14.06 -13.79
C ASP A 63 -13.64 13.72 -12.54
N LYS A 64 -14.10 12.75 -11.75
CA LYS A 64 -13.37 12.29 -10.56
C LYS A 64 -12.19 11.40 -10.91
N ARG A 65 -12.22 10.77 -12.09
CA ARG A 65 -11.15 9.90 -12.58
C ARG A 65 -9.88 10.69 -12.88
N GLY A 66 -10.02 11.81 -13.59
CA GLY A 66 -8.90 12.70 -13.88
C GLY A 66 -8.24 13.24 -12.61
N TYR A 67 -9.04 13.62 -11.61
CA TYR A 67 -8.53 14.13 -10.33
C TYR A 67 -7.72 13.07 -9.55
N VAL A 68 -8.20 11.83 -9.48
CA VAL A 68 -7.49 10.73 -8.80
C VAL A 68 -6.16 10.39 -9.49
N VAL A 69 -6.15 10.33 -10.83
CA VAL A 69 -4.92 10.12 -11.60
C VAL A 69 -3.95 11.30 -11.42
N GLY A 70 -4.47 12.53 -11.38
CA GLY A 70 -3.69 13.74 -11.13
C GLY A 70 -3.00 13.73 -9.77
N ILE A 71 -3.74 13.44 -8.68
CA ILE A 71 -3.17 13.28 -7.33
C ILE A 71 -2.11 12.18 -7.32
N PHE A 72 -2.37 11.07 -7.99
CA PHE A 72 -1.44 9.96 -8.04
C PHE A 72 -0.12 10.36 -8.73
N ASN A 73 -0.18 10.96 -9.91
CA ASN A 73 1.01 11.44 -10.61
C ASN A 73 1.75 12.52 -9.81
N LEU A 74 1.01 13.41 -9.14
CA LEU A 74 1.59 14.40 -8.24
C LEU A 74 2.34 13.73 -7.08
N SER A 75 1.82 12.63 -6.53
CA SER A 75 2.48 11.89 -5.46
C SER A 75 3.81 11.24 -5.90
N LEU A 76 3.88 10.78 -7.16
CA LEU A 76 5.12 10.26 -7.76
C LEU A 76 6.14 11.36 -8.02
N ALA A 77 5.70 12.52 -8.53
CA ALA A 77 6.59 13.66 -8.75
C ALA A 77 7.11 14.22 -7.43
N TYR A 78 6.24 14.34 -6.42
CA TYR A 78 6.59 14.86 -5.10
C TYR A 78 7.65 14.00 -4.40
N SER A 79 7.55 12.67 -4.47
CA SER A 79 8.55 11.79 -3.89
C SER A 79 9.91 11.93 -4.57
N ALA A 80 9.95 12.05 -5.91
CA ALA A 80 11.19 12.28 -6.65
C ALA A 80 11.86 13.61 -6.28
N VAL A 81 11.06 14.69 -6.15
CA VAL A 81 11.56 16.01 -5.73
C VAL A 81 12.12 15.95 -4.32
N LEU A 82 11.41 15.32 -3.37
CA LEU A 82 11.89 15.15 -2.00
C LEU A 82 13.23 14.39 -1.95
N VAL A 83 13.33 13.26 -2.65
CA VAL A 83 14.57 12.46 -2.70
C VAL A 83 15.70 13.25 -3.35
N SER A 84 15.42 14.06 -4.38
CA SER A 84 16.42 14.92 -5.01
C SER A 84 16.95 16.01 -4.07
N LEU A 85 16.05 16.68 -3.34
CA LEU A 85 16.41 17.73 -2.38
C LEU A 85 17.17 17.17 -1.17
N CYS A 86 16.72 16.04 -0.63
CA CYS A 86 17.31 15.43 0.56
C CYS A 86 18.51 14.53 0.22
N GLY A 87 18.65 14.07 -1.02
CA GLY A 87 19.63 13.07 -1.43
C GLY A 87 21.07 13.50 -1.17
N GLY A 88 21.41 14.74 -1.52
CA GLY A 88 22.75 15.30 -1.27
C GLY A 88 23.07 15.41 0.22
N VAL A 89 22.09 15.78 1.04
CA VAL A 89 22.26 15.86 2.50
C VAL A 89 22.51 14.48 3.10
N VAL A 90 21.69 13.49 2.74
CA VAL A 90 21.84 12.10 3.23
C VAL A 90 23.18 11.51 2.76
N LEU A 91 23.58 11.78 1.52
CA LEU A 91 24.86 11.34 0.97
C LEU A 91 26.04 11.91 1.79
N ASN A 92 26.00 13.19 2.12
CA ASN A 92 27.04 13.84 2.93
C ASN A 92 27.08 13.28 4.37
N LEU A 93 25.92 13.02 4.98
CA LEU A 93 25.84 12.39 6.30
C LEU A 93 26.43 10.97 6.31
N LEU A 94 26.40 10.29 5.17
CA LEU A 94 26.94 8.93 4.99
C LEU A 94 28.33 8.94 4.35
N GLN A 95 29.11 10.01 4.57
CA GLN A 95 30.51 10.15 4.12
C GLN A 95 30.68 10.01 2.60
N GLY A 96 29.69 10.42 1.81
CA GLY A 96 29.73 10.30 0.35
C GLY A 96 29.47 8.90 -0.19
N SER A 97 29.12 7.93 0.66
CA SER A 97 28.84 6.56 0.21
C SER A 97 27.47 6.46 -0.46
N PHE A 98 27.48 6.39 -1.79
CA PHE A 98 26.27 6.23 -2.61
C PHE A 98 25.50 4.95 -2.28
N LEU A 99 26.22 3.84 -2.08
CA LEU A 99 25.61 2.55 -1.74
C LEU A 99 24.92 2.59 -0.38
N ASN A 100 25.56 3.15 0.65
CA ASN A 100 24.92 3.31 1.96
C ASN A 100 23.68 4.21 1.89
N THR A 101 23.72 5.24 1.04
CA THR A 101 22.58 6.14 0.82
C THR A 101 21.38 5.39 0.27
N ILE A 102 21.57 4.56 -0.77
CA ILE A 102 20.50 3.73 -1.33
C ILE A 102 19.94 2.76 -0.28
N VAL A 103 20.82 2.13 0.50
CA VAL A 103 20.41 1.19 1.55
C VAL A 103 19.54 1.89 2.61
N VAL A 104 19.92 3.08 3.06
CA VAL A 104 19.14 3.84 4.05
C VAL A 104 17.76 4.21 3.52
N TRP A 105 17.66 4.70 2.28
CA TRP A 105 16.36 4.98 1.65
C TRP A 105 15.50 3.72 1.51
N SER A 106 16.12 2.59 1.14
CA SER A 106 15.42 1.31 0.98
C SER A 106 14.91 0.76 2.31
N ILE A 107 15.70 0.86 3.38
CA ILE A 107 15.27 0.51 4.74
C ILE A 107 14.14 1.43 5.20
N GLY A 108 14.27 2.74 4.99
CA GLY A 108 13.22 3.71 5.30
C GLY A 108 11.89 3.38 4.61
N SER A 109 11.94 3.03 3.32
CA SER A 109 10.77 2.57 2.56
C SER A 109 10.17 1.28 3.12
N CYS A 110 11.00 0.26 3.40
CA CYS A 110 10.56 -0.98 4.04
C CYS A 110 9.80 -0.72 5.35
N VAL A 111 10.35 0.11 6.24
CA VAL A 111 9.74 0.44 7.53
C VAL A 111 8.45 1.22 7.33
N GLY A 112 8.45 2.24 6.47
CA GLY A 112 7.26 3.03 6.15
C GLY A 112 6.12 2.18 5.60
N MET A 113 6.44 1.24 4.70
CA MET A 113 5.48 0.31 4.12
C MET A 113 4.92 -0.68 5.14
N LEU A 114 5.77 -1.21 6.04
CA LEU A 114 5.31 -2.07 7.14
C LEU A 114 4.35 -1.34 8.07
N ILE A 115 4.67 -0.09 8.44
CA ILE A 115 3.79 0.76 9.26
C ILE A 115 2.46 0.98 8.55
N ALA A 116 2.49 1.43 7.28
CA ALA A 116 1.28 1.66 6.49
C ALA A 116 0.42 0.39 6.38
N TYR A 117 1.04 -0.78 6.20
CA TYR A 117 0.35 -2.06 6.15
C TYR A 117 -0.32 -2.41 7.48
N VAL A 118 0.38 -2.24 8.61
CA VAL A 118 -0.18 -2.48 9.95
C VAL A 118 -1.39 -1.57 10.19
N PHE A 119 -1.28 -0.28 9.87
CA PHE A 119 -2.39 0.67 9.99
C PHE A 119 -3.59 0.27 9.13
N LEU A 120 -3.37 -0.04 7.85
CA LEU A 120 -4.43 -0.51 6.95
C LEU A 120 -5.08 -1.80 7.45
N PHE A 121 -4.30 -2.74 7.97
CA PHE A 121 -4.83 -4.00 8.50
C PHE A 121 -5.74 -3.76 9.71
N ILE A 122 -5.33 -2.91 10.65
CA ILE A 122 -6.13 -2.51 11.81
C ILE A 122 -7.42 -1.84 11.35
N GLU A 123 -7.34 -0.92 10.40
CA GLU A 123 -8.50 -0.18 9.91
C GLU A 123 -9.50 -1.09 9.17
N VAL A 124 -9.01 -2.01 8.33
CA VAL A 124 -9.85 -3.02 7.67
C VAL A 124 -10.55 -3.91 8.71
N LYS A 125 -9.84 -4.34 9.76
CA LYS A 125 -10.43 -5.13 10.84
C LYS A 125 -11.52 -4.35 11.58
N LYS A 126 -11.31 -3.06 11.84
CA LYS A 126 -12.30 -2.15 12.45
C LYS A 126 -13.54 -2.00 11.56
N ARG A 127 -13.37 -1.77 10.25
CA ARG A 127 -14.47 -1.66 9.28
C ARG A 127 -15.30 -2.95 9.19
N LYS A 128 -14.65 -4.13 9.24
CA LYS A 128 -15.34 -5.43 9.27
C LYS A 128 -16.21 -5.59 10.51
N LYS A 129 -15.68 -5.28 11.71
CA LYS A 129 -16.44 -5.34 12.97
C LYS A 129 -17.70 -4.46 12.92
N ILE A 130 -17.57 -3.20 12.50
CA ILE A 130 -18.71 -2.28 12.37
C ILE A 130 -19.77 -2.82 11.40
N LYS A 131 -19.35 -3.43 10.29
CA LYS A 131 -20.27 -4.01 9.30
C LYS A 131 -21.02 -5.23 9.85
N GLU A 132 -20.35 -6.05 10.66
CA GLU A 132 -20.97 -7.19 11.35
C GLU A 132 -21.96 -6.75 12.43
N GLU A 133 -21.60 -5.75 13.23
CA GLU A 133 -22.49 -5.16 14.24
C GLU A 133 -23.75 -4.57 13.59
N LYS A 134 -23.59 -3.80 12.51
CA LYS A 134 -24.73 -3.28 11.72
C LYS A 134 -25.60 -4.39 11.15
N ARG A 135 -25.02 -5.52 10.71
CA ARG A 135 -25.78 -6.70 10.25
C ARG A 135 -26.56 -7.35 11.38
N LYS A 136 -25.93 -7.56 12.55
CA LYS A 136 -26.60 -8.11 13.75
C LYS A 136 -27.75 -7.21 14.20
N LEU A 137 -27.54 -5.90 14.24
CA LEU A 137 -28.57 -4.92 14.61
C LEU A 137 -29.77 -4.97 13.65
N LYS A 138 -29.52 -5.04 12.33
CA LYS A 138 -30.59 -5.19 11.33
C LYS A 138 -31.41 -6.48 11.53
N ILE A 139 -30.76 -7.60 11.86
CA ILE A 139 -31.44 -8.87 12.12
C ILE A 139 -32.30 -8.78 13.39
N LEU A 140 -31.78 -8.16 14.45
CA LEU A 140 -32.51 -7.91 15.70
C LEU A 140 -33.76 -7.06 15.47
N ILE A 141 -33.63 -5.91 14.78
CA ILE A 141 -34.78 -5.04 14.45
C ILE A 141 -35.82 -5.79 13.61
N LYS A 142 -35.38 -6.61 12.64
CA LYS A 142 -36.30 -7.42 11.82
C LYS A 142 -37.06 -8.44 12.65
N LYS A 143 -36.39 -9.10 13.61
CA LYS A 143 -37.02 -10.05 14.55
C LYS A 143 -38.04 -9.37 15.47
N VAL A 144 -37.71 -8.18 16.00
CA VAL A 144 -38.62 -7.41 16.87
C VAL A 144 -39.89 -7.01 16.10
N ARG A 145 -39.77 -6.46 14.88
CA ARG A 145 -40.94 -6.12 14.04
C ARG A 145 -41.83 -7.33 13.71
N THR A 146 -41.23 -8.51 13.48
CA THR A 146 -42.02 -9.73 13.21
C THR A 146 -42.72 -10.26 14.47
N PHE A 147 -42.16 -10.03 15.65
CA PHE A 147 -42.81 -10.36 16.93
C PHE A 147 -44.00 -9.44 17.23
N ASP A 148 -43.84 -8.13 17.06
CA ASP A 148 -44.95 -7.16 17.25
C ASP A 148 -46.09 -7.34 16.25
N GLY A 149 -45.78 -7.69 14.99
CA GLY A 149 -46.80 -7.98 13.99
C GLY A 149 -47.65 -9.22 14.29
N LYS A 150 -47.07 -10.22 14.98
CA LYS A 150 -47.76 -11.44 15.44
C LYS A 150 -48.56 -11.22 16.74
N SER A 151 -48.14 -10.29 17.59
CA SER A 151 -48.87 -9.89 18.80
C SER A 151 -50.21 -9.23 18.46
N ARG A 152 -50.20 -8.28 17.50
CA ARG A 152 -51.42 -7.55 17.08
C ARG A 152 -52.46 -8.39 16.34
N THR A 153 -52.08 -9.54 15.76
CA THR A 153 -53.01 -10.45 15.08
C THR A 153 -53.74 -11.39 16.02
N LYS A 154 -53.30 -11.54 17.27
CA LYS A 154 -53.97 -12.37 18.28
C LYS A 154 -54.98 -11.62 19.15
N THR A 155 -54.99 -10.29 19.12
CA THR A 155 -55.90 -9.43 19.91
C THR A 155 -57.16 -9.00 19.16
N LYS A 156 -57.38 -9.52 17.95
CA LYS A 156 -58.63 -9.38 17.18
C LYS A 156 -59.34 -10.74 17.10
N LYS A 157 -59.84 -11.23 18.23
CA LYS A 157 -60.91 -12.23 18.30
C LYS A 157 -61.71 -11.97 19.56
#